data_AF-A0ABD7C655-F1
#
_entry.id   AF-A0ABD7C655-F1
#
_cell.length_a   1.000
_cell.length_b   1.000
_cell.length_c   1.000
_cell.angle_alpha   90.00
_cell.angle_beta   90.00
_cell.angle_gamma   90.00
#
_symmetry.space_group_name_H-M   'P 1'
#
loop_
_entity.id
_entity.type
_entity.pdbx_description
1 polymer ?
#
loop_
_entity_poly.entity_id
_entity_poly.type
_entity_poly.pdbx_seq_one_letter_code
_entity_poly.pdbx_strand_id
1 'polypeptide(L)' 'MFWADDERLHAQGVQAITRRVLLGRTQSRNVMFQLLDGAGQPRLQLQVTPKGEATLSFLDGHADIARVTSAEQH' A
#
# COMPACT_ATOMS: atom_id res chain seq x y z
N MET A 1 -0.62 18.92 -10.56
CA MET A 1 -0.40 17.62 -11.23
C MET A 1 0.86 17.03 -10.61
N PHE A 2 0.75 15.99 -9.78
CA PHE A 2 1.82 15.53 -8.89
C PHE A 2 3.09 15.02 -9.59
N TRP A 3 3.04 14.77 -10.90
CA TRP A 3 4.12 14.18 -11.69
C TRP A 3 5.16 15.19 -12.21
N ALA A 4 4.72 16.37 -12.67
CA ALA A 4 5.63 17.35 -13.26
C ALA A 4 6.62 17.94 -12.24
N ASP A 5 6.19 18.12 -10.99
CA ASP A 5 7.05 18.61 -9.92
C ASP A 5 8.07 17.56 -9.46
N ASP A 6 7.66 16.29 -9.39
CA ASP A 6 8.56 15.18 -9.04
C ASP A 6 9.63 14.95 -10.13
N GLU A 7 9.24 14.99 -11.42
CA GLU A 7 10.18 14.92 -12.55
C GLU A 7 11.19 16.08 -12.53
N ARG A 8 10.71 17.30 -12.27
CA ARG A 8 11.56 18.49 -12.16
C ARG A 8 12.56 18.37 -11.01
N LEU A 9 12.14 17.87 -9.85
CA LEU A 9 13.01 17.68 -8.68
C LEU A 9 14.05 16.58 -8.94
N HIS A 10 13.64 15.45 -9.52
CA HIS A 10 14.54 14.36 -9.90
C HIS A 10 15.62 14.84 -10.90
N ALA A 11 15.24 15.63 -11.91
CA ALA A 11 16.17 16.21 -12.88
C ALA A 11 17.22 17.15 -12.25
N GLN A 12 16.94 17.69 -11.06
CA GLN A 12 17.85 18.54 -10.30
C GLN A 12 18.76 17.75 -9.34
N GLY A 13 18.74 16.42 -9.39
CA GLY A 13 19.50 15.55 -8.49
C GLY A 13 18.96 15.53 -7.06
N VAL A 14 17.83 16.19 -6.81
CA VAL A 14 17.11 16.13 -5.54
C VAL A 14 16.29 14.85 -5.60
N GLN A 15 16.55 13.90 -4.69
CA GLN A 15 15.65 12.75 -4.56
C GLN A 15 14.25 13.30 -4.31
N ALA A 16 13.36 13.11 -5.27
CA ALA A 16 11.96 13.46 -5.14
C ALA A 16 11.51 12.88 -3.79
N ILE A 17 11.09 13.75 -2.87
CA ILE A 17 10.54 13.32 -1.60
C ILE A 17 9.17 12.77 -1.96
N THR A 18 9.14 11.53 -2.46
CA THR A 18 7.93 10.73 -2.56
C THR A 18 7.25 10.88 -1.21
N ARG A 19 6.11 11.57 -1.16
CA ARG A 19 5.41 11.81 0.11
C ARG A 19 5.16 10.46 0.75
N ARG A 20 5.86 10.20 1.86
CA ARG A 20 5.76 8.93 2.56
C ARG A 20 4.52 9.01 3.43
N VAL A 21 3.58 8.10 3.19
CA VAL A 21 2.46 7.90 4.12
C VAL A 21 2.96 6.94 5.19
N LEU A 22 3.12 7.44 6.43
CA LEU A 22 3.34 6.56 7.57
C LEU A 22 2.01 5.97 8.00
N LEU A 23 1.89 4.67 7.82
CA LEU A 23 0.74 3.90 8.27
C LEU A 23 1.02 3.39 9.69
N GLY A 24 -0.03 3.43 10.51
CA GLY A 24 0.00 2.80 11.83
C GLY A 24 0.16 1.27 11.73
N ARG A 25 0.46 0.64 12.86
CA ARG A 25 0.54 -0.81 12.96
C ARG A 25 -0.74 -1.37 13.59
N THR A 26 -1.16 -2.53 13.12
CA THR A 26 -2.20 -3.33 13.80
C THR A 26 -1.67 -3.86 15.14
N GLN A 27 -2.56 -4.46 15.96
CA GLN A 27 -2.15 -5.15 17.19
C GLN A 27 -1.14 -6.29 16.92
N SER A 28 -1.29 -6.98 15.78
CA SER A 28 -0.34 -8.00 15.29
C SER A 28 0.97 -7.42 14.73
N ARG A 29 1.17 -6.10 14.85
CA ARG A 29 2.35 -5.35 14.36
C ARG A 29 2.52 -5.32 12.84
N ASN A 30 1.50 -5.71 12.08
CA ASN A 30 1.50 -5.57 10.64
C ASN A 30 1.30 -4.09 10.28
N VAL A 31 1.98 -3.62 9.24
CA VAL A 31 1.61 -2.36 8.59
C VAL A 31 0.49 -2.69 7.61
N MET A 32 -0.62 -1.94 7.67
CA MET A 32 -1.79 -2.23 6.84
C MET A 32 -2.34 -0.96 6.19
N PHE A 33 -2.68 -1.07 4.91
CA PHE A 33 -3.45 -0.08 4.16
C PHE A 33 -4.67 -0.79 3.56
N GLN A 34 -5.85 -0.18 3.69
CA GLN A 34 -7.09 -0.69 3.11
C GLN A 34 -7.73 0.37 2.22
N LEU A 35 -8.20 -0.06 1.05
CA LEU A 35 -9.14 0.70 0.23
C LEU A 35 -10.54 0.18 0.52
N LEU A 36 -11.41 1.06 1.01
CA LEU A 36 -12.82 0.77 1.25
C LEU A 36 -13.67 1.30 0.08
N ASP A 37 -14.81 0.66 -0.18
CA ASP A 37 -15.83 1.21 -1.07
C ASP A 37 -16.70 2.27 -0.37
N GLY A 38 -17.72 2.77 -1.09
CA GLY A 38 -18.66 3.76 -0.56
C GLY A 38 -19.54 3.27 0.59
N ALA A 39 -19.63 1.96 0.81
CA ALA A 39 -20.33 1.34 1.94
C ALA A 39 -19.38 1.02 3.11
N GLY A 40 -18.08 1.33 2.99
CA GLY A 40 -17.07 1.04 4.00
C GLY A 40 -16.52 -0.38 3.93
N GLN A 41 -16.85 -1.17 2.90
CA GLN A 41 -16.36 -2.54 2.76
C GLN A 41 -14.99 -2.56 2.08
N PRO A 42 -14.02 -3.35 2.59
CA PRO A 42 -12.69 -3.42 1.99
C PRO A 42 -12.72 -4.06 0.60
N ARG A 43 -11.95 -3.49 -0.32
CA ARG A 43 -11.78 -3.93 -1.71
C ARG A 43 -10.34 -4.29 -2.04
N LEU A 44 -9.39 -3.61 -1.38
CA LEU A 44 -7.96 -3.90 -1.45
C LEU A 44 -7.35 -3.81 -0.06
N GLN A 45 -6.39 -4.69 0.21
CA GLN A 45 -5.59 -4.64 1.43
C GLN A 45 -4.12 -4.89 1.09
N LEU A 46 -3.26 -3.91 1.40
CA LEU A 46 -1.82 -4.11 1.45
C LEU A 46 -1.42 -4.38 2.89
N GLN A 47 -0.69 -5.47 3.11
CA GLN A 47 -0.17 -5.85 4.42
C GLN A 47 1.32 -6.13 4.34
N VAL A 48 2.07 -5.60 5.29
CA VAL A 48 3.49 -5.93 5.49
C VAL A 48 3.67 -6.50 6.89
N THR A 49 4.19 -7.73 6.98
CA THR A 49 4.45 -8.39 8.26
C THR A 49 5.72 -7.85 8.92
N PRO A 50 5.93 -8.06 10.24
CA PRO A 50 7.20 -7.71 10.89
C PRO A 50 8.44 -8.38 10.28
N LYS A 51 8.27 -9.47 9.53
CA LYS A 51 9.35 -10.15 8.80
C LYS A 51 9.65 -9.52 7.43
N GLY A 52 8.87 -8.53 7.01
CA GLY A 52 9.03 -7.84 5.73
C GLY A 52 8.31 -8.51 4.55
N GLU A 53 7.48 -9.53 4.81
CA GLU A 53 6.65 -10.14 3.78
C GLU A 53 5.53 -9.18 3.40
N ALA A 54 5.38 -8.90 2.11
CA ALA A 54 4.37 -7.98 1.59
C ALA A 54 3.33 -8.73 0.75
N THR A 55 2.06 -8.54 1.07
CA THR A 55 0.93 -9.10 0.33
C THR A 55 -0.06 -8.01 -0.06
N LEU A 56 -0.58 -8.10 -1.28
CA LEU A 56 -1.73 -7.34 -1.75
C LEU A 56 -2.90 -8.32 -1.98
N SER A 57 -3.96 -8.13 -1.22
CA SER A 57 -5.20 -8.90 -1.31
C SER A 57 -6.30 -8.09 -2.00
N PHE A 58 -6.99 -8.73 -2.93
CA PHE A 58 -8.21 -8.23 -3.58
C PHE A 58 -9.41 -8.89 -2.91
N LEU A 59 -10.35 -8.09 -2.43
CA LEU A 59 -11.51 -8.56 -1.68
C LEU A 59 -12.80 -8.36 -2.49
N ASP A 60 -13.69 -9.35 -2.42
CA ASP A 60 -14.99 -9.33 -3.08
C ASP A 60 -16.04 -8.57 -2.28
N GLY A 61 -17.27 -8.50 -2.82
CA GLY A 61 -18.46 -7.85 -2.25
C GLY A 61 -18.64 -7.99 -0.74
N HIS A 62 -18.26 -9.15 -0.21
CA HIS A 62 -18.50 -9.61 1.16
C HIS A 62 -17.26 -9.53 2.05
N ALA A 63 -16.18 -8.90 1.57
CA ALA A 63 -14.87 -8.84 2.21
C ALA A 63 -14.14 -10.19 2.25
N ASP A 64 -14.50 -11.13 1.38
CA ASP A 64 -13.77 -12.37 1.21
C ASP A 64 -12.60 -12.18 0.22
N ILE A 65 -11.49 -12.88 0.46
CA ILE A 65 -10.31 -12.77 -0.40
C ILE A 65 -10.58 -13.47 -1.73
N ALA A 66 -10.67 -12.69 -2.81
CA ALA A 66 -10.81 -13.20 -4.17
C ALA A 66 -9.46 -13.55 -4.81
N ARG A 67 -8.41 -12.79 -4.48
CA ARG A 67 -7.05 -12.99 -5.02
C ARG A 67 -5.99 -12.43 -4.09
N VAL A 68 -4.84 -13.07 -4.05
CA VAL A 68 -3.64 -12.56 -3.38
C VAL A 68 -2.50 -12.48 -4.39
N THR A 69 -1.68 -11.45 -4.26
CA THR A 69 -0.35 -11.38 -4.87
C THR A 69 0.66 -11.03 -3.78
N SER A 70 1.80 -11.71 -3.79
CA SER A 70 2.92 -11.47 -2.89
C SER A 70 4.15 -11.08 -3.71
N ALA A 71 4.94 -10.15 -3.19
CA ALA A 71 6.30 -10.00 -3.66
C ALA A 71 7.17 -11.02 -2.92
N GLU A 72 7.65 -12.04 -3.62
CA GLU A 72 8.69 -12.91 -3.06
C GLU A 72 10.00 -12.10 -2.97
N GLN A 73 10.69 -12.21 -1.84
CA GLN A 73 12.03 -11.62 -1.70
C GLN A 73 12.99 -12.39 -2.61
N HIS A 74 13.60 -11.69 -3.57
CA HIS A 74 14.74 -12.18 -4.35
C HIS A 74 16.04 -11.99 -3.57
#